data_AF-A0A931PC15-F1
#
_entry.id   AF-A0A931PC15-F1
#
_cell.length_a   1.000
_cell.length_b   1.000
_cell.length_c   1.000
_cell.angle_alpha   90.00
_cell.angle_beta   90.00
_cell.angle_gamma   90.00
#
_symmetry.space_group_name_H-M   'P 1'
#
loop_
_entity.id
_entity.type
_entity.pdbx_description
1 polymer ?
#
loop_
_entity_poly.entity_id
_entity_poly.type
_entity_poly.pdbx_seq_one_letter_code
_entity_poly.pdbx_strand_id
1 'polypeptide(L)'
;MSPASGRSVGDATTLAGLVTRLRRALRSGVRSEIPWERLPMAQVELLQRLEEEPGLRVGELAGRQHLATNTVSTLVQQMVEAGLVERSPDAADRRVLVVTATSAGRSALRDWQRANARRIEAGLRALDPAERESLTRAIPALTRFVEALEAQGADSSPSATRPQRRPVPEARGTESSASAARTRRGSSPSS
;
A
#
# COMPACT_ATOMS: atom_id res chain seq x y z
N MET A 1 -12.15 24.93 35.32
CA MET A 1 -10.70 24.73 35.53
C MET A 1 -10.39 23.26 35.31
N SER A 2 -9.77 22.89 34.18
CA SER A 2 -9.50 21.50 33.77
C SER A 2 -8.08 21.05 34.13
N PRO A 3 -7.89 20.14 35.11
CA PRO A 3 -6.61 19.47 35.38
C PRO A 3 -6.38 18.18 34.56
N ALA A 4 -7.20 17.91 33.53
CA ALA A 4 -7.13 16.68 32.73
C ALA A 4 -6.02 16.71 31.66
N SER A 5 -5.57 17.89 31.24
CA SER A 5 -4.63 18.05 30.12
C SER A 5 -3.22 17.50 30.43
N GLY A 6 -2.80 17.54 31.69
CA GLY A 6 -1.47 17.06 32.11
C GLY A 6 -1.33 15.54 32.21
N ARG A 7 -2.40 14.83 32.57
CA ARG A 7 -2.40 13.36 32.64
C ARG A 7 -2.42 12.72 31.24
N SER A 8 -3.25 13.25 30.34
CA SER A 8 -3.39 12.72 28.97
C SER A 8 -2.07 12.78 28.16
N VAL A 9 -1.30 13.88 28.27
CA VAL A 9 0.00 14.02 27.59
C VAL A 9 1.06 13.08 28.18
N GLY A 10 1.02 12.85 29.50
CA GLY A 10 1.90 11.89 30.18
C GLY A 10 1.62 10.44 29.79
N ASP A 11 0.35 10.07 29.69
CA ASP A 11 -0.08 8.74 29.26
C ASP A 11 0.29 8.49 27.78
N ALA A 12 0.09 9.49 26.91
CA ALA A 12 0.47 9.39 25.50
C ALA A 12 1.99 9.20 25.29
N THR A 13 2.81 9.95 26.03
CA THR A 13 4.28 9.83 25.96
C THR A 13 4.75 8.47 26.46
N THR A 14 4.14 7.99 27.55
CA THR A 14 4.43 6.67 28.12
C THR A 14 4.07 5.56 27.14
N LEU A 15 2.90 5.65 26.51
CA LEU A 15 2.43 4.70 25.52
C LEU A 15 3.33 4.69 24.27
N ALA A 16 3.68 5.86 23.74
CA ALA A 16 4.61 5.97 22.60
C ALA A 16 5.99 5.35 22.91
N GLY A 17 6.52 5.59 24.11
CA GLY A 17 7.76 4.97 24.58
C GLY A 17 7.64 3.45 24.78
N LEU A 18 6.49 2.97 25.23
CA LEU A 18 6.21 1.53 25.38
C LEU A 18 6.12 0.84 24.02
N VAL A 19 5.37 1.39 23.06
CA VAL A 19 5.26 0.87 21.69
C VAL A 19 6.64 0.74 21.05
N THR A 20 7.48 1.77 21.17
CA THR A 20 8.85 1.75 20.63
C THR A 20 9.69 0.63 21.27
N ARG A 21 9.65 0.49 22.59
CA ARG A 21 10.38 -0.57 23.32
C ARG A 21 9.86 -1.95 23.00
N LEU A 22 8.54 -2.12 22.90
CA LEU A 22 7.90 -3.38 22.52
C LEU A 22 8.31 -3.81 21.10
N ARG A 23 8.25 -2.89 20.12
CA ARG A 23 8.73 -3.15 18.75
C ARG A 23 10.21 -3.55 18.73
N ARG A 24 11.04 -2.96 19.59
CA ARG A 24 12.46 -3.33 19.73
C ARG A 24 12.61 -4.71 20.36
N ALA A 25 11.87 -5.02 21.42
CA ALA A 25 11.91 -6.31 22.12
C ALA A 25 11.49 -7.47 21.21
N LEU A 26 10.39 -7.28 20.46
CA LEU A 26 9.91 -8.24 19.46
C LEU A 26 10.93 -8.45 18.33
N ARG A 27 11.76 -7.45 18.00
CA ARG A 27 12.88 -7.56 17.05
C ARG A 27 14.18 -8.08 17.66
N SER A 28 14.45 -7.88 18.94
CA SER A 28 15.74 -8.27 19.55
C SER A 28 15.79 -9.76 19.91
N GLY A 29 14.63 -10.40 20.11
CA GLY A 29 14.52 -11.86 20.27
C GLY A 29 14.68 -12.67 18.97
N VAL A 30 15.14 -12.03 17.88
CA VAL A 30 15.22 -12.52 16.49
C VAL A 30 16.68 -12.82 16.10
N ARG A 31 17.61 -12.86 17.06
CA ARG A 31 19.05 -13.10 16.76
C ARG A 31 19.45 -14.58 16.75
N SER A 32 18.55 -15.54 16.86
CA SER A 32 18.95 -16.95 16.79
C SER A 32 17.81 -17.86 16.33
N GLU A 33 18.09 -18.57 15.23
CA GLU A 33 17.57 -19.89 14.83
C GLU A 33 16.64 -20.03 13.62
N ILE A 34 16.09 -18.97 12.98
CA ILE A 34 15.20 -19.21 11.81
C ILE A 34 15.43 -18.28 10.59
N PRO A 35 15.85 -18.80 9.42
CA PRO A 35 16.20 -18.01 8.23
C PRO A 35 15.11 -17.11 7.64
N TRP A 36 13.82 -17.37 7.89
CA TRP A 36 12.73 -16.54 7.38
C TRP A 36 12.56 -15.21 8.15
N GLU A 37 13.23 -15.06 9.29
CA GLU A 37 13.32 -13.80 10.05
C GLU A 37 14.11 -12.71 9.32
N ARG A 38 14.63 -13.03 8.13
CA ARG A 38 15.33 -12.12 7.23
C ARG A 38 14.43 -11.18 6.44
N LEU A 39 13.10 -11.35 6.43
CA LEU A 39 12.24 -10.36 5.80
C LEU A 39 12.38 -9.04 6.56
N PRO A 40 12.96 -7.99 5.95
CA PRO A 40 12.94 -6.66 6.53
C PRO A 40 11.48 -6.29 6.81
N MET A 41 11.22 -5.59 7.92
CA MET A 41 9.86 -5.23 8.32
C MET A 41 9.05 -4.59 7.18
N ALA A 42 9.70 -3.78 6.35
CA ALA A 42 9.07 -3.17 5.17
C ALA A 42 8.53 -4.20 4.15
N GLN A 43 9.19 -5.35 3.97
CA GLN A 43 8.69 -6.44 3.12
C GLN A 43 7.47 -7.13 3.75
N VAL A 44 7.46 -7.28 5.07
CA VAL A 44 6.31 -7.83 5.81
C VAL A 44 5.12 -6.88 5.70
N GLU A 45 5.32 -5.60 5.99
CA GLU A 45 4.29 -4.55 5.88
C GLU A 45 3.74 -4.49 4.45
N LEU A 46 4.59 -4.64 3.43
CA LEU A 46 4.16 -4.67 2.03
C LEU A 46 3.36 -5.93 1.69
N LEU A 47 3.77 -7.12 2.17
CA LEU A 47 3.02 -8.36 1.97
C LEU A 47 1.66 -8.34 2.67
N GLN A 48 1.59 -7.81 3.90
CA GLN A 48 0.32 -7.63 4.63
C GLN A 48 -0.63 -6.75 3.83
N ARG A 49 -0.12 -5.61 3.32
CA ARG A 49 -0.92 -4.71 2.51
C ARG A 49 -1.42 -5.36 1.22
N LEU A 50 -0.60 -6.18 0.56
CA LEU A 50 -1.01 -6.90 -0.65
C LEU A 50 -1.97 -8.08 -0.37
N GLU A 51 -2.00 -8.60 0.85
CA GLU A 51 -2.97 -9.61 1.29
C GLU A 51 -4.35 -8.98 1.55
N GLU A 52 -4.37 -7.79 2.14
CA GLU A 52 -5.58 -6.99 2.37
C GLU A 52 -6.14 -6.39 1.07
N GLU A 53 -5.25 -5.87 0.22
CA GLU A 53 -5.59 -5.16 -1.01
C GLU A 53 -4.71 -5.67 -2.17
N PRO A 54 -5.11 -6.76 -2.85
CA PRO A 54 -4.36 -7.30 -3.98
C PRO A 54 -4.40 -6.38 -5.21
N GLY A 55 -3.32 -6.36 -5.99
CA GLY A 55 -3.30 -5.68 -7.29
C GLY A 55 -3.05 -4.17 -7.20
N LEU A 56 -2.33 -3.72 -6.17
CA LEU A 56 -1.97 -2.31 -6.02
C LEU A 56 -0.83 -1.92 -6.96
N ARG A 57 -0.89 -0.69 -7.49
CA ARG A 57 0.19 -0.05 -8.23
C ARG A 57 1.30 0.38 -7.27
N VAL A 58 2.52 0.53 -7.77
CA VAL A 58 3.66 0.99 -6.94
C VAL A 58 3.39 2.36 -6.29
N GLY A 59 2.75 3.30 -7.01
CA GLY A 59 2.38 4.60 -6.43
C GLY A 59 1.31 4.50 -5.33
N GLU A 60 0.40 3.54 -5.45
CA GLU A 60 -0.64 3.28 -4.45
C GLU A 60 -0.07 2.61 -3.20
N LEU A 61 0.89 1.69 -3.39
CA LEU A 61 1.69 1.12 -2.30
C LEU A 61 2.52 2.19 -1.58
N ALA A 62 3.11 3.13 -2.32
CA ALA A 62 3.87 4.23 -1.76
C ALA A 62 3.01 5.13 -0.86
N GLY A 63 1.83 5.54 -1.33
CA GLY A 63 0.89 6.32 -0.52
C GLY A 63 0.44 5.57 0.74
N ARG A 64 0.14 4.27 0.61
CA ARG A 64 -0.30 3.41 1.72
C ARG A 64 0.75 3.12 2.78
N GLN A 65 2.02 3.19 2.40
CA GLN A 65 3.16 3.00 3.32
C GLN A 65 3.74 4.32 3.83
N HIS A 66 3.20 5.47 3.38
CA HIS A 66 3.76 6.79 3.66
C HIS A 66 5.26 6.89 3.28
N LEU A 67 5.65 6.21 2.20
CA LEU A 67 7.01 6.15 1.69
C LEU A 67 7.11 6.81 0.31
N ALA A 68 8.31 7.29 -0.03
CA ALA A 68 8.57 7.78 -1.38
C ALA A 68 8.42 6.64 -2.42
N THR A 69 7.86 6.95 -3.59
CA THR A 69 7.65 5.98 -4.68
C THR A 69 8.94 5.29 -5.12
N ASN A 70 10.09 5.97 -5.12
CA ASN A 70 11.39 5.37 -5.41
C ASN A 70 11.75 4.26 -4.41
N THR A 71 11.56 4.55 -3.11
CA THR A 71 11.81 3.59 -2.03
C THR A 71 10.96 2.33 -2.20
N VAL A 72 9.66 2.52 -2.45
CA VAL A 72 8.74 1.38 -2.67
C VAL A 72 9.04 0.64 -3.96
N SER A 73 9.40 1.34 -5.04
CA SER A 73 9.82 0.69 -6.30
C SER A 73 11.03 -0.23 -6.10
N THR A 74 12.03 0.25 -5.36
CA THR A 74 13.24 -0.52 -5.01
C THR A 74 12.89 -1.73 -4.15
N LEU A 75 12.02 -1.55 -3.15
CA LEU A 75 11.55 -2.63 -2.28
C LEU A 75 10.79 -3.70 -3.07
N VAL A 76 9.85 -3.30 -3.94
CA VAL A 76 9.10 -4.22 -4.80
C VAL A 76 10.06 -4.96 -5.74
N GLN A 77 11.06 -4.29 -6.30
CA GLN A 77 12.04 -4.93 -7.17
C GLN A 77 12.80 -6.04 -6.43
N GLN A 78 13.29 -5.77 -5.21
CA GLN A 78 13.95 -6.77 -4.38
C GLN A 78 13.02 -7.95 -4.03
N MET A 79 11.73 -7.68 -3.80
CA MET A 79 10.75 -8.72 -3.49
C MET A 79 10.37 -9.55 -4.72
N VAL A 80 10.41 -8.98 -5.92
CA VAL A 80 10.26 -9.72 -7.19
C VAL A 80 11.45 -10.65 -7.39
N GLU A 81 12.68 -10.15 -7.20
CA GLU A 81 13.91 -10.94 -7.28
C GLU A 81 13.93 -12.09 -6.26
N ALA A 82 13.36 -11.88 -5.08
CA ALA A 82 13.18 -12.90 -4.05
C ALA A 82 11.98 -13.84 -4.30
N GLY A 83 11.20 -13.64 -5.37
CA GLY A 83 10.02 -14.44 -5.71
C GLY A 83 8.83 -14.28 -4.75
N LEU A 84 8.81 -13.23 -3.93
CA LEU A 84 7.77 -12.97 -2.93
C LEU A 84 6.56 -12.23 -3.51
N VAL A 85 6.79 -11.40 -4.51
CA VAL A 85 5.75 -10.68 -5.24
C VAL A 85 5.99 -10.80 -6.74
N GLU A 86 4.97 -10.53 -7.53
CA GLU A 86 5.06 -10.46 -8.98
C GLU A 86 4.43 -9.17 -9.49
N ARG A 87 4.82 -8.76 -10.70
CA ARG A 87 4.19 -7.66 -11.43
C ARG A 87 3.41 -8.21 -12.60
N SER A 88 2.17 -7.80 -12.74
CA SER A 88 1.31 -8.18 -13.87
C SER A 88 0.61 -6.96 -14.46
N PRO A 89 0.21 -6.99 -15.75
CA PRO A 89 -0.61 -5.93 -16.32
C PRO A 89 -1.94 -5.80 -15.57
N ASP A 90 -2.36 -4.56 -15.32
CA ASP A 90 -3.67 -4.24 -14.78
C ASP A 90 -4.77 -4.72 -15.74
N ALA A 91 -5.82 -5.33 -15.20
CA ALA A 91 -6.92 -5.89 -15.99
C ALA A 91 -7.71 -4.80 -16.74
N ALA A 92 -7.78 -3.58 -16.20
CA ALA A 92 -8.48 -2.45 -16.80
C ALA A 92 -7.60 -1.63 -17.75
N ASP A 93 -6.28 -1.59 -17.52
CA ASP A 93 -5.32 -0.92 -18.39
C ASP A 93 -3.98 -1.67 -18.46
N ARG A 94 -3.78 -2.45 -19.53
CA ARG A 94 -2.56 -3.24 -19.75
C ARG A 94 -1.26 -2.42 -19.82
N ARG A 95 -1.35 -1.08 -19.92
CA ARG A 95 -0.17 -0.19 -19.86
C ARG A 95 0.32 0.02 -18.42
N VAL A 96 -0.48 -0.34 -17.43
CA VAL A 96 -0.15 -0.20 -16.02
C VAL A 96 0.22 -1.55 -15.43
N LEU A 97 1.22 -1.56 -14.55
CA LEU A 97 1.60 -2.75 -13.79
C LEU A 97 1.06 -2.65 -12.36
N VAL A 98 0.49 -3.76 -11.90
CA VAL A 98 0.05 -3.98 -10.53
C VAL A 98 0.95 -5.01 -9.86
N VAL A 99 1.01 -4.97 -8.53
CA VAL A 99 1.81 -5.88 -7.71
C VAL A 99 0.87 -6.83 -6.98
N THR A 100 1.20 -8.11 -6.98
CA THR A 100 0.48 -9.16 -6.25
C THR A 100 1.46 -10.04 -5.47
N ALA A 101 1.04 -10.53 -4.30
CA ALA A 101 1.83 -11.49 -3.54
C ALA A 101 1.78 -12.87 -4.19
N THR A 102 2.95 -13.50 -4.37
CA THR A 102 3.02 -14.87 -4.90
C THR A 102 2.53 -15.87 -3.85
N SER A 103 2.44 -17.15 -4.22
CA SER A 103 2.24 -18.23 -3.23
C SER A 103 3.38 -18.27 -2.20
N ALA A 104 4.63 -18.07 -2.65
CA ALA A 104 5.81 -18.02 -1.78
C ALA A 104 5.77 -16.82 -0.83
N GLY A 105 5.41 -15.62 -1.33
CA GLY A 105 5.24 -14.42 -0.49
C GLY A 105 4.19 -14.60 0.59
N ARG A 106 3.02 -15.14 0.23
CA ARG A 106 1.96 -15.46 1.21
C ARG A 106 2.40 -16.50 2.24
N SER A 107 3.17 -17.52 1.82
CA SER A 107 3.72 -18.50 2.76
C SER A 107 4.71 -17.84 3.72
N ALA A 108 5.62 -17.02 3.21
CA ALA A 108 6.60 -16.31 4.02
C ALA A 108 5.92 -15.37 5.04
N LEU A 109 4.86 -14.66 4.64
CA LEU A 109 4.07 -13.84 5.55
C LEU A 109 3.40 -14.66 6.66
N ARG A 110 2.76 -15.79 6.31
CA ARG A 110 2.16 -16.68 7.32
C ARG A 110 3.19 -17.24 8.28
N ASP A 111 4.37 -17.60 7.79
CA ASP A 111 5.46 -18.13 8.63
C ASP A 111 5.93 -17.06 9.62
N TRP A 112 6.05 -15.82 9.12
CA TRP A 112 6.35 -14.65 9.94
C TRP A 112 5.30 -14.41 11.03
N GLN A 113 4.02 -14.37 10.67
CA GLN A 113 2.91 -14.20 11.61
C GLN A 113 2.95 -15.28 12.69
N ARG A 114 3.26 -16.54 12.33
CA ARG A 114 3.31 -17.66 13.28
C ARG A 114 4.43 -17.52 14.32
N ALA A 115 5.68 -17.14 14.00
CA ALA A 115 6.62 -16.91 15.11
C ALA A 115 6.42 -15.59 15.82
N ASN A 116 5.88 -14.56 15.17
CA ASN A 116 5.52 -13.36 15.91
C ASN A 116 4.47 -13.69 16.99
N ALA A 117 3.45 -14.49 16.66
CA ALA A 117 2.49 -15.00 17.62
C ALA A 117 3.15 -15.83 18.74
N ARG A 118 4.04 -16.79 18.40
CA ARG A 118 4.75 -17.59 19.41
C ARG A 118 5.60 -16.75 20.37
N ARG A 119 6.22 -15.66 19.87
CA ARG A 119 6.99 -14.74 20.71
C ARG A 119 6.11 -13.96 21.67
N ILE A 120 4.99 -13.44 21.18
CA ILE A 120 3.99 -12.75 22.01
C ILE A 120 3.47 -13.71 23.08
N GLU A 121 3.14 -14.94 22.69
CA GLU A 121 2.66 -15.97 23.60
C GLU A 121 3.70 -16.31 24.70
N ALA A 122 4.98 -16.39 24.34
CA ALA A 122 6.06 -16.59 25.31
C ALA A 122 6.15 -15.41 26.31
N GLY A 123 6.00 -14.17 25.84
CA GLY A 123 5.92 -13.00 26.71
C GLY A 123 4.72 -13.05 27.65
N LEU A 124 3.53 -13.39 27.13
CA LEU A 124 2.30 -13.53 27.92
C LEU A 124 2.40 -14.65 28.98
N ARG A 125 3.16 -15.72 28.70
CA ARG A 125 3.40 -16.81 29.64
C ARG A 125 4.25 -16.40 30.86
N ALA A 126 5.07 -15.36 30.74
CA ALA A 126 5.88 -14.84 31.82
C ALA A 126 5.11 -13.91 32.78
N LEU A 127 3.90 -13.50 32.41
CA LEU A 127 3.04 -12.65 33.21
C LEU A 127 2.15 -13.46 34.14
N ASP A 128 1.75 -12.85 35.25
CA ASP A 128 0.75 -13.45 36.12
C ASP A 128 -0.64 -13.52 35.43
N PRO A 129 -1.58 -14.33 35.95
CA PRO A 129 -2.89 -14.48 35.33
C PRO A 129 -3.70 -13.17 35.22
N ALA A 130 -3.58 -12.27 36.20
CA ALA A 130 -4.35 -11.02 36.23
C ALA A 130 -3.80 -9.99 35.23
N GLU A 131 -2.49 -9.94 35.07
CA GLU A 131 -1.81 -9.15 34.02
C GLU A 131 -2.18 -9.65 32.63
N ARG A 132 -2.16 -10.97 32.42
CA ARG A 132 -2.55 -11.58 31.14
C ARG A 132 -4.00 -11.27 30.78
N GLU A 133 -4.92 -11.41 31.74
CA GLU A 133 -6.32 -11.07 31.54
C GLU A 133 -6.50 -9.58 31.21
N SER A 134 -5.75 -8.70 31.88
CA SER A 134 -5.79 -7.26 31.61
C SER A 134 -5.33 -6.93 30.18
N LEU A 135 -4.29 -7.59 29.68
CA LEU A 135 -3.86 -7.45 28.28
C LEU A 135 -4.91 -7.98 27.31
N THR A 136 -5.52 -9.13 27.59
CA THR A 136 -6.60 -9.69 26.75
C THR A 136 -7.80 -8.75 26.69
N ARG A 137 -8.22 -8.18 27.83
CA ARG A 137 -9.32 -7.19 27.89
C ARG A 137 -8.99 -5.88 27.18
N ALA A 138 -7.70 -5.54 27.03
CA ALA A 138 -7.28 -4.34 26.32
C ALA A 138 -7.34 -4.48 24.79
N ILE A 139 -7.35 -5.70 24.23
CA ILE A 139 -7.30 -5.94 22.78
C ILE A 139 -8.36 -5.15 22.01
N PRO A 140 -9.67 -5.18 22.36
CA PRO A 140 -10.69 -4.44 21.60
C PRO A 140 -10.51 -2.92 21.63
N ALA A 141 -9.91 -2.38 22.70
CA ALA A 141 -9.60 -0.96 22.80
C ALA A 141 -8.38 -0.60 21.94
N LEU A 142 -7.35 -1.45 21.94
CA LEU A 142 -6.16 -1.29 21.09
C LEU A 142 -6.51 -1.40 19.61
N THR A 143 -7.42 -2.29 19.22
CA THR A 143 -7.92 -2.39 17.83
C THR A 143 -8.53 -1.08 17.37
N ARG A 144 -9.50 -0.53 18.12
CA ARG A 144 -10.11 0.77 17.81
C ARG A 144 -9.10 1.92 17.81
N PHE A 145 -8.10 1.85 18.69
CA PHE A 145 -7.02 2.84 18.73
C PHE A 145 -6.18 2.80 17.45
N VAL A 146 -5.83 1.61 16.94
CA VAL A 146 -5.13 1.45 15.66
C VAL A 146 -5.97 1.98 14.50
N GLU A 147 -7.25 1.59 14.41
CA GLU A 147 -8.17 2.08 13.37
C GLU A 147 -8.25 3.62 13.36
N ALA A 148 -8.31 4.24 14.54
CA ALA A 148 -8.33 5.70 14.68
C ALA A 148 -7.02 6.37 14.24
N LEU A 149 -5.87 5.72 14.41
CA LEU A 149 -4.57 6.23 13.92
C LEU A 149 -4.46 6.09 12.41
N GLU A 150 -4.92 4.99 11.84
CA GLU A 150 -4.93 4.75 10.39
C GLU A 150 -5.82 5.75 9.64
N ALA A 151 -6.99 6.06 10.18
CA ALA A 151 -7.88 7.08 9.63
C ALA A 151 -7.22 8.47 9.56
N GLN A 152 -6.47 8.87 10.60
CA GLN A 152 -5.75 10.15 10.62
C GLN A 152 -4.59 10.19 9.61
N GLY A 153 -3.96 9.04 9.34
CA GLY A 153 -2.91 8.90 8.34
C GLY A 153 -3.42 8.93 6.89
N ALA A 154 -4.70 8.62 6.66
CA ALA A 154 -5.34 8.69 5.34
C ALA A 154 -5.71 10.13 4.96
N ASP A 155 -6.21 10.92 5.92
CA ASP A 155 -6.64 12.32 5.71
C ASP A 155 -5.49 13.30 5.47
N SER A 156 -4.25 12.92 5.80
CA SER A 156 -3.06 13.77 5.71
C SER A 156 -2.25 13.60 4.41
N SER A 157 -2.71 12.78 3.46
CA SER A 157 -2.07 12.67 2.14
C SER A 157 -2.42 13.89 1.26
N PRO A 158 -1.43 14.69 0.79
CA PRO A 158 -1.71 15.70 -0.22
C PRO A 158 -2.17 14.96 -1.48
N SER A 159 -3.42 15.23 -1.87
CA SER A 159 -4.07 14.73 -3.07
C SER A 159 -3.06 14.64 -4.21
N ALA A 160 -2.64 13.40 -4.53
CA ALA A 160 -1.84 13.15 -5.72
C ALA A 160 -2.66 13.72 -6.87
N THR A 161 -2.16 14.81 -7.45
CA THR A 161 -2.78 15.51 -8.57
C THR A 161 -3.08 14.46 -9.63
N ARG A 162 -4.35 14.07 -9.74
CA ARG A 162 -4.86 13.30 -10.86
C ARG A 162 -4.52 14.15 -12.09
N PRO A 163 -3.63 13.72 -13.01
CA PRO A 163 -3.40 14.51 -14.20
C PRO A 163 -4.74 14.58 -14.94
N GLN A 164 -5.34 15.77 -14.95
CA GLN A 164 -6.51 16.05 -15.77
C GLN A 164 -6.11 15.70 -17.20
N ARG A 165 -6.82 14.73 -17.77
CA ARG A 165 -6.75 14.41 -19.19
C ARG A 165 -6.90 15.72 -19.96
N ARG A 166 -5.82 16.21 -20.58
CA ARG A 166 -5.92 17.24 -21.62
C ARG A 166 -6.82 16.68 -22.72
N PRO A 167 -7.89 17.37 -23.12
CA PRO A 167 -8.64 16.95 -24.30
C PRO A 167 -7.69 17.01 -25.50
N VAL A 168 -7.65 15.92 -26.26
CA VAL A 168 -6.97 15.86 -27.55
C VAL A 168 -7.70 16.85 -28.46
N PRO A 169 -7.03 17.82 -29.10
CA PRO A 169 -7.70 18.69 -30.06
C PRO A 169 -8.06 17.84 -31.28
N GLU A 170 -9.36 17.71 -31.54
CA GLU A 170 -9.86 17.14 -32.80
C GLU A 170 -9.30 17.97 -33.96
N ALA A 171 -8.48 17.32 -34.78
CA ALA A 171 -8.02 17.89 -36.02
C ALA A 171 -9.24 18.16 -36.92
N ARG A 172 -9.43 19.44 -37.25
CA ARG A 172 -10.38 19.89 -38.27
C ARG A 172 -10.05 19.20 -39.59
N GLY A 173 -10.83 18.18 -39.95
CA GLY A 173 -10.99 17.75 -41.32
C GLY A 173 -11.94 18.71 -42.01
N THR A 174 -11.40 19.62 -42.81
CA THR A 174 -12.19 20.47 -43.71
C THR A 174 -12.88 19.61 -44.76
N GLU A 175 -14.22 19.58 -44.71
CA GLU A 175 -15.04 19.25 -45.86
C GLU A 175 -14.79 20.27 -46.98
N SER A 176 -14.58 19.77 -48.20
CA SER A 176 -14.81 20.57 -49.41
C SER A 176 -15.39 19.66 -50.48
N SER A 177 -16.69 19.38 -50.35
CA SER A 177 -17.55 18.95 -51.44
C SER A 177 -18.04 20.18 -52.22
N ALA A 178 -17.70 20.26 -53.51
CA ALA A 178 -18.40 21.12 -54.45
C ALA A 178 -18.80 20.28 -55.67
N SER A 179 -20.11 20.05 -55.78
CA SER A 179 -20.79 19.37 -56.88
C SER A 179 -22.02 20.18 -57.28
N ALA A 180 -22.03 20.73 -58.51
CA ALA A 180 -23.19 21.06 -59.35
C ALA A 180 -22.66 21.78 -60.61
N ALA A 181 -22.62 21.16 -61.80
CA ALA A 181 -23.71 20.86 -62.75
C ALA A 181 -24.02 22.00 -63.76
N ARG A 182 -23.71 21.69 -65.03
CA ARG A 182 -24.37 22.08 -66.31
C ARG A 182 -24.33 23.55 -66.78
N THR A 183 -23.84 23.77 -68.02
CA THR A 183 -24.67 23.94 -69.25
C THR A 183 -23.88 24.53 -70.44
N ARG A 184 -24.08 23.96 -71.66
CA ARG A 184 -23.88 24.53 -73.04
C ARG A 184 -22.43 24.74 -73.54
N ARG A 185 -22.07 24.66 -74.83
CA ARG A 185 -22.70 24.29 -76.14
C ARG A 185 -21.62 24.39 -77.24
N GLY A 186 -21.61 23.46 -78.21
CA GLY A 186 -21.02 23.58 -79.56
C GLY A 186 -19.48 23.47 -79.65
N SER A 187 -18.84 22.99 -80.72
CA SER A 187 -19.22 22.42 -82.01
C SER A 187 -17.96 21.75 -82.59
N SER A 188 -18.15 20.66 -83.35
CA SER A 188 -17.33 19.93 -84.36
C SER A 188 -16.08 20.58 -85.02
N PRO A 189 -15.34 19.91 -85.96
CA PRO A 189 -14.80 18.53 -86.07
C PRO A 189 -13.34 18.49 -86.67
N SER A 190 -12.95 17.32 -87.23
CA SER A 190 -11.78 16.94 -88.07
C SER A 190 -10.61 16.29 -87.31
N SER A 191 -10.04 15.15 -87.71
CA SER A 191 -10.16 14.29 -88.92
C SER A 191 -9.89 12.84 -88.55
#